data_AF-A0A2N1UWH2-F1
#
_entry.id   AF-A0A2N1UWH2-F1
#
_cell.length_a   1.000
_cell.length_b   1.000
_cell.length_c   1.000
_cell.angle_alpha   90.00
_cell.angle_beta   90.00
_cell.angle_gamma   90.00
#
_symmetry.space_group_name_H-M   'P 1'
#
loop_
_entity.id
_entity.type
_entity.pdbx_description
1 polymer ?
#
loop_
_entity_poly.entity_id
_entity_poly.type
_entity_poly.pdbx_seq_one_letter_code
_entity_poly.pdbx_strand_id
1 'polypeptide(L)'
;MEQAAVTDMSGRIRHLLAQGAWQVAEAELSDALAQHPTDPELWPLQADLDLKLGRPDHAILALQQALNLTPQSAVLHSRIGRLLLEQAQPQQALHHFEAARAFAPADPGPTLALIELSLLLGERGQAMLYLREALNLSPDSALAYALLGRALELYGRWPEARDAMRQSLELDPHDESVRSHLIARALMHQDDALALHLSLTEPQQADAPGLYWRGCCHYWQGDLPEAR
;
A
#
# COMPACT_ATOMS: atom_id res chain seq x y z
N MET A 1 -20.38 32.16 -4.52
CA MET A 1 -21.31 31.27 -5.25
C MET A 1 -20.56 30.28 -6.13
N GLU A 2 -19.49 30.70 -6.79
CA GLU A 2 -18.67 29.87 -7.68
C GLU A 2 -18.05 28.63 -7.01
N GLN A 3 -17.42 28.77 -5.84
CA GLN A 3 -16.87 27.62 -5.10
C GLN A 3 -17.93 26.58 -4.70
N ALA A 4 -19.15 26.99 -4.35
CA ALA A 4 -20.22 26.06 -3.98
C ALA A 4 -20.73 25.25 -5.19
N ALA A 5 -20.79 25.88 -6.37
CA ALA A 5 -21.17 25.21 -7.61
C ALA A 5 -20.08 24.22 -8.08
N VAL A 6 -18.82 24.58 -7.89
CA VAL A 6 -17.67 23.72 -8.18
C VAL A 6 -17.62 22.50 -7.25
N THR A 7 -17.83 22.69 -5.94
CA THR A 7 -17.89 21.58 -4.98
C THR A 7 -19.04 20.62 -5.29
N ASP A 8 -20.19 21.14 -5.73
CA ASP A 8 -21.34 20.33 -6.16
C ASP A 8 -21.02 19.51 -7.42
N MET A 9 -20.34 20.13 -8.40
CA MET A 9 -19.92 19.48 -9.64
C MET A 9 -18.87 18.39 -9.40
N SER A 10 -17.81 18.68 -8.65
CA SER A 10 -16.78 17.70 -8.27
C SER A 10 -17.39 16.51 -7.51
N GLY A 11 -18.37 16.76 -6.65
CA GLY A 11 -19.12 15.71 -5.94
C GLY A 11 -19.90 14.81 -6.88
N ARG A 12 -20.62 15.39 -7.85
CA ARG A 12 -21.35 14.65 -8.89
C ARG A 12 -20.43 13.80 -9.76
N ILE A 13 -19.30 14.35 -10.22
CA ILE A 13 -18.33 13.62 -11.05
C ILE A 13 -17.75 12.44 -10.27
N ARG A 14 -17.37 12.61 -9.00
CA ARG A 14 -16.93 11.48 -8.14
C ARG A 14 -17.98 10.38 -8.06
N HIS A 15 -19.25 10.77 -7.93
CA HIS A 15 -20.35 9.81 -7.87
C HIS A 15 -20.49 9.01 -9.18
N LEU A 16 -20.41 9.67 -10.34
CA LEU A 16 -20.44 9.01 -11.65
C LEU A 16 -19.26 8.03 -11.83
N LEU A 17 -18.06 8.44 -11.41
CA LEU A 17 -16.87 7.56 -11.44
C LEU A 17 -17.07 6.32 -10.57
N ALA A 18 -17.65 6.47 -9.38
CA ALA A 18 -17.94 5.36 -8.48
C ALA A 18 -19.00 4.39 -9.04
N GLN A 19 -19.97 4.91 -9.81
CA GLN A 19 -21.01 4.09 -10.45
C GLN A 19 -20.55 3.37 -11.73
N GLY A 20 -19.34 3.67 -12.22
CA GLY A 20 -18.87 3.13 -13.49
C GLY A 20 -19.43 3.85 -14.72
N ALA A 21 -20.09 5.00 -14.54
CA ALA A 21 -20.66 5.80 -15.63
C ALA A 21 -19.57 6.65 -16.32
N TRP A 22 -18.51 6.00 -16.83
CA TRP A 22 -17.28 6.66 -17.27
C TRP A 22 -17.50 7.61 -18.44
N GLN A 23 -18.38 7.29 -19.38
CA GLN A 23 -18.66 8.17 -20.53
C GLN A 23 -19.35 9.46 -20.11
N VAL A 24 -20.26 9.38 -19.13
CA VAL A 24 -20.95 10.57 -18.60
C VAL A 24 -19.99 11.39 -17.75
N ALA A 25 -19.16 10.74 -16.94
CA ALA A 25 -18.11 11.40 -16.18
C ALA A 25 -17.11 12.13 -17.09
N GLU A 26 -16.71 11.53 -18.22
CA GLU A 26 -15.80 12.14 -19.20
C GLU A 26 -16.40 13.42 -19.80
N ALA A 27 -17.67 13.38 -20.20
CA ALA A 27 -18.36 14.55 -20.74
C ALA A 27 -18.49 15.68 -19.69
N GLU A 28 -19.00 15.37 -18.50
CA GLU A 28 -19.18 16.37 -17.44
C GLU A 28 -17.85 16.96 -16.98
N LEU A 29 -16.81 16.14 -16.87
CA LEU A 29 -15.49 16.60 -16.45
C LEU A 29 -14.80 17.44 -17.54
N SER A 30 -14.98 17.11 -18.81
CA SER A 30 -14.48 17.93 -19.92
C SER A 30 -15.13 19.32 -19.93
N ASP A 31 -16.45 19.38 -19.74
CA ASP A 31 -17.19 20.65 -19.64
C ASP A 31 -16.76 21.45 -18.39
N ALA A 32 -16.52 20.77 -17.26
CA ALA A 32 -16.04 21.36 -16.02
C ALA A 32 -14.66 22.00 -16.21
N LEU A 33 -13.71 21.26 -16.79
CA LEU A 33 -12.35 21.73 -17.03
C LEU A 33 -12.31 22.87 -18.06
N ALA A 34 -13.23 22.90 -19.03
CA ALA A 34 -13.33 24.01 -19.98
C ALA A 34 -13.79 25.31 -19.30
N GLN A 35 -14.69 25.21 -18.31
CA GLN A 35 -15.21 26.36 -17.57
C GLN A 35 -14.28 26.81 -16.45
N HIS A 36 -13.62 25.86 -15.78
CA HIS A 36 -12.79 26.08 -14.60
C HIS A 36 -11.41 25.40 -14.71
N PRO A 37 -10.56 25.78 -15.68
CA PRO A 37 -9.29 25.09 -15.95
C PRO A 37 -8.26 25.20 -14.81
N THR A 38 -8.39 26.21 -13.96
CA THR A 38 -7.48 26.47 -12.83
C THR A 38 -7.98 25.88 -11.51
N ASP A 39 -9.08 25.13 -11.52
CA ASP A 39 -9.56 24.45 -10.32
C ASP A 39 -8.71 23.21 -10.02
N PRO A 40 -7.99 23.17 -8.88
CA PRO A 40 -7.15 22.04 -8.52
C PRO A 40 -7.94 20.76 -8.19
N GLU A 41 -9.26 20.82 -7.96
CA GLU A 41 -10.04 19.62 -7.63
C GLU A 41 -10.43 18.78 -8.87
N LEU A 42 -10.48 19.36 -10.06
CA LEU A 42 -10.93 18.68 -11.28
C LEU A 42 -9.85 17.77 -11.88
N TRP A 43 -8.60 18.20 -11.87
CA TRP A 43 -7.49 17.43 -12.44
C TRP A 43 -7.23 16.07 -11.74
N PRO A 44 -7.34 15.95 -10.42
CA PRO A 44 -7.34 14.66 -9.72
C PRO A 44 -8.47 13.72 -10.16
N LEU A 45 -9.64 14.25 -10.50
CA LEU A 45 -10.78 13.47 -11.02
C LEU A 45 -10.53 13.01 -12.44
N GLN A 46 -9.84 13.83 -13.25
CA GLN A 46 -9.42 13.45 -14.60
C GLN A 46 -8.45 12.29 -14.52
N ALA A 47 -7.50 12.34 -13.59
CA ALA A 47 -6.61 11.22 -13.35
C ALA A 47 -7.35 9.94 -12.95
N ASP A 48 -8.35 10.04 -12.06
CA ASP A 48 -9.15 8.88 -11.66
C ASP A 48 -9.94 8.30 -12.83
N LEU A 49 -10.53 9.14 -13.67
CA LEU A 49 -11.21 8.71 -14.90
C LEU A 49 -10.26 8.01 -15.87
N ASP A 50 -9.09 8.60 -16.12
CA ASP A 50 -8.09 8.04 -17.02
C ASP A 50 -7.60 6.67 -16.54
N LEU A 51 -7.42 6.48 -15.22
CA LEU A 51 -7.11 5.16 -14.65
C LEU A 51 -8.24 4.15 -14.88
N LYS A 52 -9.52 4.55 -14.72
CA LYS A 52 -10.66 3.67 -15.02
C LYS A 52 -10.75 3.29 -16.49
N LEU A 53 -10.29 4.17 -17.38
CA LEU A 53 -10.23 3.93 -18.82
C LEU A 53 -8.96 3.21 -19.28
N GLY A 54 -8.06 2.84 -18.36
CA GLY A 54 -6.81 2.14 -18.68
C GLY A 54 -5.76 3.03 -19.35
N ARG A 55 -5.76 4.33 -19.05
CA ARG A 55 -4.88 5.35 -19.64
C ARG A 55 -3.92 5.93 -18.57
N PRO A 56 -2.98 5.15 -18.02
CA PRO A 56 -2.14 5.58 -16.89
C PRO A 56 -1.24 6.78 -17.24
N ASP A 57 -0.78 6.90 -18.48
CA ASP A 57 0.03 8.04 -18.92
C ASP A 57 -0.76 9.37 -18.87
N HIS A 58 -2.02 9.34 -19.30
CA HIS A 58 -2.90 10.51 -19.19
C HIS A 58 -3.21 10.84 -17.73
N ALA A 59 -3.36 9.82 -16.88
CA ALA A 59 -3.57 10.05 -15.46
C ALA A 59 -2.37 10.75 -14.79
N ILE A 60 -1.13 10.37 -15.15
CA ILE A 60 0.07 11.07 -14.68
C ILE A 60 0.07 12.53 -15.15
N LEU A 61 -0.23 12.79 -16.42
CA LEU A 61 -0.32 14.16 -16.96
C LEU A 61 -1.38 15.00 -16.23
N ALA A 62 -2.55 14.43 -15.95
CA ALA A 62 -3.60 15.10 -15.20
C ALA A 62 -3.16 15.41 -13.76
N LEU A 63 -2.49 14.49 -13.07
CA LEU A 63 -1.93 14.74 -11.74
C LEU A 63 -0.82 15.81 -11.77
N GLN A 64 -0.03 15.88 -12.85
CA GLN A 64 0.96 16.94 -13.03
C GLN A 64 0.30 18.31 -13.21
N GLN A 65 -0.83 18.40 -13.91
CA GLN A 65 -1.62 19.64 -13.96
C GLN A 65 -2.15 20.04 -12.58
N ALA A 66 -2.68 19.08 -11.82
CA ALA A 66 -3.10 19.31 -10.43
C ALA A 66 -1.92 19.83 -9.57
N LEU A 67 -0.73 19.27 -9.78
CA LEU A 67 0.47 19.66 -9.05
C LEU A 67 0.97 21.06 -9.44
N ASN A 68 0.84 21.47 -10.71
CA ASN A 68 1.15 22.84 -11.12
C ASN A 68 0.30 23.88 -10.38
N LEU A 69 -0.95 23.53 -10.04
CA LEU A 69 -1.85 24.36 -9.26
C LEU A 69 -1.61 24.24 -7.75
N THR A 70 -1.16 23.07 -7.28
CA THR A 70 -0.89 22.78 -5.86
C THR A 70 0.48 22.11 -5.65
N PRO A 71 1.60 22.85 -5.80
CA PRO A 71 2.94 22.24 -5.91
C PRO A 71 3.44 21.50 -4.67
N GLN A 72 2.84 21.75 -3.51
CA GLN A 72 3.23 21.15 -2.23
C GLN A 72 2.26 20.06 -1.76
N SER A 73 1.46 19.50 -2.67
CA SER A 73 0.50 18.46 -2.32
C SER A 73 1.20 17.10 -2.20
N ALA A 74 1.42 16.67 -0.95
CA ALA A 74 1.97 15.34 -0.66
C ALA A 74 1.13 14.21 -1.26
N VAL A 75 -0.20 14.35 -1.27
CA VAL A 75 -1.12 13.35 -1.84
C VAL A 75 -0.91 13.20 -3.34
N LEU A 76 -0.75 14.30 -4.08
CA LEU A 76 -0.53 14.24 -5.53
C LEU A 76 0.83 13.64 -5.86
N HIS A 77 1.87 14.02 -5.13
CA HIS A 77 3.19 13.41 -5.25
C HIS A 77 3.12 11.89 -5.00
N SER A 78 2.48 11.44 -3.92
CA SER A 78 2.32 10.01 -3.62
C SER A 78 1.53 9.26 -4.70
N ARG A 79 0.50 9.87 -5.28
CA ARG A 79 -0.28 9.26 -6.39
C ARG A 79 0.58 9.10 -7.65
N ILE A 80 1.32 10.14 -8.03
CA ILE A 80 2.24 10.05 -9.19
C ILE A 80 3.31 8.99 -8.94
N GLY A 81 3.93 8.99 -7.75
CA GLY A 81 4.94 8.00 -7.38
C GLY A 81 4.44 6.55 -7.50
N ARG A 82 3.20 6.29 -7.08
CA ARG A 82 2.57 4.97 -7.21
C ARG A 82 2.36 4.56 -8.67
N LEU A 83 1.84 5.46 -9.51
CA LEU A 83 1.66 5.17 -10.94
C LEU A 83 2.99 4.93 -11.65
N LEU A 84 4.03 5.68 -11.30
CA LEU A 84 5.37 5.47 -11.84
C LEU A 84 5.96 4.11 -11.43
N LEU A 85 5.69 3.65 -10.21
CA LEU A 85 6.06 2.28 -9.79
C LEU A 85 5.35 1.21 -10.62
N GLU A 86 4.05 1.37 -10.86
CA GLU A 86 3.27 0.45 -11.71
C GLU A 86 3.80 0.41 -13.15
N GLN A 87 4.39 1.51 -13.62
CA GLN A 87 5.06 1.62 -14.92
C GLN A 87 6.54 1.20 -14.90
N ALA A 88 7.02 0.59 -13.81
CA ALA A 88 8.42 0.18 -13.64
C ALA A 88 9.44 1.33 -13.80
N GLN A 89 9.09 2.53 -13.32
CA GLN A 89 9.94 3.73 -13.28
C GLN A 89 10.33 4.12 -11.82
N PRO A 90 11.06 3.26 -11.09
CA PRO A 90 11.29 3.42 -9.66
C PRO A 90 12.13 4.65 -9.29
N GLN A 91 13.06 5.08 -10.14
CA GLN A 91 13.87 6.27 -9.86
C GLN A 91 13.05 7.57 -9.91
N GLN A 92 12.07 7.66 -10.80
CA GLN A 92 11.16 8.81 -10.84
C GLN A 92 10.18 8.76 -9.67
N ALA A 93 9.69 7.56 -9.32
CA ALA A 93 8.83 7.37 -8.16
C ALA A 93 9.52 7.81 -6.85
N LEU A 94 10.81 7.53 -6.70
CA LEU A 94 11.62 7.95 -5.55
C LEU A 94 11.50 9.46 -5.31
N HIS A 95 11.73 10.26 -6.36
CA HIS A 95 11.67 11.72 -6.27
C HIS A 95 10.29 12.21 -5.80
N HIS A 96 9.22 11.59 -6.32
CA HIS A 96 7.86 11.94 -5.91
C HIS A 96 7.57 11.54 -4.45
N PHE A 97 7.97 10.35 -3.99
CA PHE A 97 7.75 9.98 -2.60
C PHE A 97 8.61 10.79 -1.61
N GLU A 98 9.83 11.16 -1.98
CA GLU A 98 10.66 12.06 -1.18
C GLU A 98 10.02 13.44 -1.04
N ALA A 99 9.49 14.00 -2.14
CA ALA A 99 8.74 15.25 -2.11
C ALA A 99 7.48 15.13 -1.25
N ALA A 100 6.72 14.04 -1.38
CA ALA A 100 5.53 13.80 -0.56
C ALA A 100 5.87 13.76 0.94
N ARG A 101 6.94 13.05 1.32
CA ARG A 101 7.45 13.00 2.69
C ARG A 101 7.89 14.38 3.19
N ALA A 102 8.54 15.19 2.34
CA ALA A 102 8.98 16.53 2.71
C ALA A 102 7.79 17.48 2.97
N PHE A 103 6.71 17.36 2.20
CA PHE A 103 5.51 18.19 2.35
C PHE A 103 4.56 17.72 3.45
N ALA A 104 4.58 16.42 3.80
CA ALA A 104 3.80 15.86 4.89
C ALA A 104 4.65 14.92 5.78
N PRO A 105 5.57 15.48 6.59
CA PRO A 105 6.51 14.67 7.38
C PRO A 105 5.86 13.84 8.49
N ALA A 106 4.64 14.19 8.89
CA ALA A 106 3.85 13.44 9.88
C ALA A 106 2.97 12.35 9.24
N ASP A 107 2.83 12.33 7.91
CA ASP A 107 2.10 11.27 7.20
C ASP A 107 3.03 10.05 7.04
N PRO A 108 2.68 8.87 7.59
CA PRO A 108 3.49 7.67 7.43
C PRO A 108 3.45 7.14 5.99
N GLY A 109 2.43 7.47 5.19
CA GLY A 109 2.20 6.91 3.86
C GLY A 109 3.40 7.03 2.90
N PRO A 110 3.95 8.24 2.67
CA PRO A 110 5.14 8.42 1.84
C PRO A 110 6.36 7.64 2.34
N THR A 111 6.59 7.61 3.65
CA THR A 111 7.73 6.89 4.25
C THR A 111 7.58 5.37 4.08
N LEU A 112 6.36 4.83 4.21
CA LEU A 112 6.08 3.42 3.94
C LEU A 112 6.30 3.06 2.47
N ALA A 113 5.87 3.92 1.54
CA ALA A 113 6.13 3.73 0.11
C ALA A 113 7.64 3.77 -0.22
N LEU A 114 8.40 4.64 0.44
CA LEU A 114 9.86 4.68 0.31
C LEU A 114 10.54 3.40 0.83
N ILE A 115 10.04 2.81 1.91
CA ILE A 115 10.53 1.51 2.40
C ILE A 115 10.32 0.44 1.32
N GLU A 116 9.10 0.31 0.81
CA GLU A 116 8.77 -0.68 -0.23
C GLU A 116 9.63 -0.49 -1.48
N LEU A 117 9.81 0.75 -1.92
CA LEU A 117 10.66 1.10 -3.05
C LEU A 117 12.14 0.73 -2.81
N SER A 118 12.69 1.06 -1.64
CA SER A 118 14.07 0.68 -1.31
C SER A 118 14.25 -0.85 -1.22
N LEU A 119 13.24 -1.59 -0.76
CA LEU A 119 13.24 -3.06 -0.80
C LEU A 119 13.23 -3.58 -2.24
N LEU A 120 12.39 -3.01 -3.11
CA LEU A 120 12.33 -3.35 -4.53
C LEU A 120 13.66 -3.10 -5.25
N LEU A 121 14.34 -2.00 -4.91
CA LEU A 121 15.64 -1.64 -5.49
C LEU A 121 16.83 -2.38 -4.86
N GLY A 122 16.61 -3.14 -3.77
CA GLY A 122 17.68 -3.81 -3.02
C GLY A 122 18.58 -2.85 -2.22
N GLU A 123 18.12 -1.61 -1.99
CA GLU A 123 18.84 -0.58 -1.26
C GLU A 123 18.75 -0.81 0.25
N ARG A 124 19.49 -1.81 0.73
CA ARG A 124 19.44 -2.27 2.12
C ARG A 124 19.61 -1.18 3.17
N GLY A 125 20.59 -0.30 2.98
CA GLY A 125 20.85 0.78 3.92
C GLY A 125 19.67 1.75 4.03
N GLN A 126 19.09 2.10 2.89
CA GLN A 126 18.00 3.06 2.81
C GLN A 126 16.69 2.49 3.36
N ALA A 127 16.37 1.23 3.03
CA ALA A 127 15.21 0.55 3.58
C ALA A 127 15.24 0.50 5.11
N MET A 128 16.39 0.15 5.70
CA MET A 128 16.53 0.09 7.17
C MET A 128 16.47 1.46 7.83
N LEU A 129 16.97 2.51 7.16
CA LEU A 129 16.88 3.88 7.64
C LEU A 129 15.43 4.34 7.68
N TYR A 130 14.68 4.16 6.59
CA TYR A 130 13.26 4.53 6.53
C TYR A 130 12.40 3.70 7.49
N LEU A 131 12.69 2.41 7.66
CA LEU A 131 12.01 1.57 8.65
C LEU A 131 12.18 2.10 10.08
N ARG A 132 13.41 2.52 10.43
CA ARG A 132 13.68 3.12 11.74
C ARG A 132 12.94 4.44 11.91
N GLU A 133 12.88 5.28 10.87
CA GLU A 133 12.10 6.52 10.90
C GLU A 133 10.61 6.25 11.08
N ALA A 134 10.04 5.32 10.31
CA ALA A 134 8.63 4.95 10.39
C ALA A 134 8.25 4.44 11.79
N LEU A 135 9.07 3.56 12.38
CA LEU A 135 8.83 3.02 13.72
C LEU A 135 9.08 4.03 14.85
N ASN A 136 9.93 5.05 14.62
CA ASN A 136 10.07 6.17 15.57
C ASN A 136 8.85 7.10 15.55
N LEU A 137 8.24 7.31 14.37
CA LEU A 137 7.06 8.14 14.22
C LEU A 137 5.79 7.43 14.69
N SER A 138 5.67 6.13 14.39
CA SER A 138 4.51 5.30 14.75
C SER A 138 5.00 3.94 15.25
N PRO A 139 5.34 3.83 16.55
CA PRO A 139 5.79 2.58 17.17
C PRO A 139 4.74 1.46 17.15
N ASP A 140 3.49 1.79 16.87
CA ASP A 140 2.31 0.90 16.80
C ASP A 140 1.89 0.60 15.35
N SER A 141 2.73 0.90 14.36
CA SER A 141 2.44 0.62 12.95
C SER A 141 2.66 -0.87 12.62
N ALA A 142 1.55 -1.63 12.57
CA ALA A 142 1.56 -3.04 12.15
C ALA A 142 2.23 -3.21 10.77
N LEU A 143 1.94 -2.31 9.83
CA LEU A 143 2.51 -2.34 8.47
C LEU A 143 4.04 -2.07 8.47
N ALA A 144 4.53 -1.15 9.32
CA ALA A 144 5.97 -0.91 9.41
C ALA A 144 6.72 -2.15 9.95
N TYR A 145 6.14 -2.87 10.93
CA TYR A 145 6.69 -4.14 11.41
C TYR A 145 6.63 -5.25 10.36
N ALA A 146 5.56 -5.33 9.57
CA ALA A 146 5.48 -6.28 8.45
C ALA A 146 6.59 -6.02 7.42
N LEU A 147 6.81 -4.75 7.05
CA LEU A 147 7.87 -4.34 6.13
C LEU A 147 9.27 -4.57 6.73
N LEU A 148 9.45 -4.37 8.04
CA LEU A 148 10.70 -4.71 8.74
C LEU A 148 10.98 -6.21 8.65
N GLY A 149 9.97 -7.04 8.89
CA GLY A 149 10.06 -8.49 8.73
C GLY A 149 10.51 -8.88 7.33
N ARG A 150 9.82 -8.37 6.30
CA ARG A 150 10.17 -8.62 4.88
C ARG A 150 11.60 -8.17 4.56
N ALA A 151 12.02 -7.00 5.07
CA ALA A 151 13.37 -6.49 4.88
C ALA A 151 14.42 -7.44 5.50
N LEU A 152 14.24 -7.80 6.77
CA LEU A 152 15.16 -8.68 7.50
C LEU A 152 15.26 -10.06 6.84
N GLU A 153 14.15 -10.58 6.34
CA GLU A 153 14.10 -11.84 5.60
C GLU A 153 14.89 -11.77 4.30
N LEU A 154 14.68 -10.73 3.47
CA LEU A 154 15.45 -10.51 2.24
C LEU A 154 16.95 -10.43 2.52
N TYR A 155 17.33 -9.99 3.72
CA TYR A 155 18.71 -9.88 4.17
C TYR A 155 19.23 -11.11 4.92
N GLY A 156 18.47 -12.21 4.96
CA GLY A 156 18.86 -13.49 5.55
C GLY A 156 18.78 -13.54 7.08
N ARG A 157 18.15 -12.55 7.73
CA ARG A 157 18.02 -12.47 9.20
C ARG A 157 16.66 -13.03 9.65
N TRP A 158 16.43 -14.31 9.36
CA TRP A 158 15.14 -14.96 9.60
C TRP A 158 14.62 -14.87 11.05
N PRO A 159 15.43 -15.11 12.11
CA PRO A 159 14.92 -15.04 13.48
C PRO A 159 14.30 -13.68 13.83
N GLU A 160 14.94 -12.61 13.39
CA GLU A 160 14.48 -11.25 13.65
C GLU A 160 13.32 -10.85 12.73
N ALA A 161 13.31 -11.37 11.49
CA ALA A 161 12.18 -11.19 10.57
C ALA A 161 10.90 -11.78 11.17
N ARG A 162 11.00 -12.98 11.74
CA ARG A 162 9.91 -13.67 12.45
C ARG A 162 9.43 -12.83 13.63
N ASP A 163 10.34 -12.31 14.45
CA ASP A 163 9.98 -11.51 15.62
C ASP A 163 9.29 -10.20 15.21
N ALA A 164 9.76 -9.53 14.15
CA ALA A 164 9.10 -8.34 13.59
C ALA A 164 7.69 -8.66 13.03
N MET A 165 7.53 -9.77 12.30
CA MET A 165 6.21 -10.20 11.79
C MET A 165 5.25 -10.58 12.93
N ARG A 166 5.75 -11.13 14.05
CA ARG A 166 4.94 -11.37 15.24
C ARG A 166 4.44 -10.06 15.86
N GLN A 167 5.32 -9.06 16.00
CA GLN A 167 4.91 -7.73 16.49
C GLN A 167 3.86 -7.10 15.55
N SER A 168 3.99 -7.27 14.24
CA SER A 168 2.98 -6.86 13.27
C SER A 168 1.61 -7.51 13.56
N LEU A 169 1.58 -8.83 13.77
CA LEU A 169 0.34 -9.58 14.07
C LEU A 169 -0.21 -9.32 15.48
N GLU A 170 0.62 -8.90 16.44
CA GLU A 170 0.15 -8.44 17.75
C GLU A 170 -0.63 -7.11 17.64
N LEU A 171 -0.22 -6.24 16.70
CA LEU A 171 -0.85 -4.96 16.43
C LEU A 171 -2.06 -5.07 15.49
N ASP A 172 -1.97 -5.93 14.46
CA ASP A 172 -3.08 -6.29 13.57
C ASP A 172 -3.22 -7.82 13.46
N PRO A 173 -4.03 -8.43 14.36
CA PRO A 173 -4.27 -9.86 14.33
C PRO A 173 -5.05 -10.34 13.10
N HIS A 174 -5.59 -9.47 12.24
CA HIS A 174 -6.40 -9.90 11.09
C HIS A 174 -5.63 -9.81 9.77
N ASP A 175 -4.34 -9.48 9.81
CA ASP A 175 -3.48 -9.49 8.63
C ASP A 175 -3.13 -10.93 8.20
N GLU A 176 -4.04 -11.52 7.41
CA GLU A 176 -3.87 -12.85 6.83
C GLU A 176 -2.64 -12.97 5.93
N SER A 177 -2.21 -11.87 5.30
CA SER A 177 -1.04 -11.87 4.43
C SER A 177 0.22 -12.09 5.26
N VAL A 178 0.39 -11.36 6.36
CA VAL A 178 1.54 -11.52 7.25
C VAL A 178 1.51 -12.88 7.94
N ARG A 179 0.34 -13.34 8.41
CA ARG A 179 0.17 -14.68 9.02
C ARG A 179 0.58 -15.79 8.07
N SER A 180 0.00 -15.80 6.87
CA SER A 180 0.27 -16.79 5.83
C SER A 180 1.75 -16.82 5.46
N HIS A 181 2.34 -15.64 5.28
CA HIS A 181 3.76 -15.51 4.97
C HIS A 181 4.66 -16.05 6.09
N LEU A 182 4.38 -15.68 7.35
CA LEU A 182 5.13 -16.13 8.51
C LEU A 182 5.10 -17.67 8.68
N ILE A 183 3.93 -18.29 8.51
CA ILE A 183 3.77 -19.75 8.57
C ILE A 183 4.52 -20.44 7.43
N ALA A 184 4.38 -19.94 6.19
CA ALA A 184 5.07 -20.50 5.03
C ALA A 184 6.60 -20.47 5.20
N ARG A 185 7.12 -19.39 5.80
CA ARG A 185 8.56 -19.27 6.08
C ARG A 185 9.02 -20.18 7.21
N ALA A 186 8.23 -20.34 8.27
CA ALA A 186 8.51 -21.30 9.34
C ALA A 186 8.60 -22.74 8.80
N LEU A 187 7.69 -23.14 7.90
CA LEU A 187 7.73 -24.45 7.24
C LEU A 187 9.03 -24.65 6.42
N MET A 188 9.47 -23.63 5.70
CA MET A 188 10.70 -23.71 4.90
C MET A 188 11.98 -23.80 5.75
N HIS A 189 12.01 -23.15 6.91
CA HIS A 189 13.15 -23.15 7.82
C HIS A 189 13.14 -24.30 8.83
N GLN A 190 12.18 -25.24 8.71
CA GLN A 190 11.99 -26.36 9.65
C GLN A 190 11.80 -25.90 11.11
N ASP A 191 11.25 -24.69 11.28
CA ASP A 191 10.78 -24.23 12.57
C ASP A 191 9.49 -24.98 12.93
N ASP A 192 9.09 -24.95 14.22
CA ASP A 192 7.82 -25.51 14.67
C ASP A 192 6.64 -24.62 14.19
N ALA A 193 6.33 -24.74 12.90
CA ALA A 193 5.28 -23.99 12.23
C ALA A 193 3.89 -24.27 12.80
N LEU A 194 3.67 -25.48 13.33
CA LEU A 194 2.42 -25.85 14.00
C LEU A 194 2.28 -25.08 15.31
N ALA A 195 3.31 -25.08 16.17
CA ALA A 195 3.30 -24.29 17.39
C ALA A 195 3.13 -22.80 17.10
N LEU A 196 3.78 -22.29 16.05
CA LEU A 196 3.62 -20.91 15.60
C LEU A 196 2.19 -20.62 15.16
N HIS A 197 1.62 -21.45 14.28
CA HIS A 197 0.24 -21.30 13.82
C HIS A 197 -0.77 -21.30 14.98
N LEU A 198 -0.64 -22.24 15.92
CA LEU A 198 -1.48 -22.32 17.12
C LEU A 198 -1.32 -21.11 18.05
N SER A 199 -0.14 -20.49 18.08
CA SER A 199 0.09 -19.26 18.85
C SER A 199 -0.52 -18.01 18.19
N LEU A 200 -0.77 -18.06 16.88
CA LEU A 200 -1.30 -16.95 16.08
C LEU A 200 -2.80 -17.06 15.80
N THR A 201 -3.44 -18.16 16.20
CA THR A 201 -4.87 -18.42 16.01
C THR A 201 -5.55 -18.54 17.37
N GLU A 202 -6.60 -17.74 17.59
CA GLU A 202 -7.45 -17.98 18.75
C GLU A 202 -8.23 -19.30 18.54
N PRO A 203 -8.42 -20.13 19.58
CA PRO A 203 -9.09 -21.44 19.45
C PRO A 203 -10.52 -21.39 18.87
N GLN A 204 -11.13 -20.21 18.81
CA GLN A 204 -12.50 -20.00 18.31
C GLN A 204 -12.54 -19.41 16.89
N GLN A 205 -11.39 -19.03 16.31
CA GLN A 205 -11.25 -18.50 14.95
C GLN A 205 -10.67 -19.55 14.00
N ALA A 206 -11.30 -20.73 13.91
CA ALA A 206 -11.00 -21.68 12.86
C ALA A 206 -11.63 -21.20 11.53
N ASP A 207 -10.99 -20.23 10.89
CA ASP A 207 -11.34 -19.80 9.54
C ASP A 207 -10.69 -20.71 8.47
N ALA A 208 -11.19 -20.64 7.24
CA ALA A 208 -10.70 -21.50 6.16
C ALA A 208 -9.18 -21.36 5.90
N PRO A 209 -8.59 -20.15 5.92
CA PRO A 209 -7.14 -19.98 5.87
C PRO A 209 -6.40 -20.64 7.05
N GLY A 210 -6.89 -20.48 8.28
CA GLY A 210 -6.28 -21.08 9.46
C GLY A 210 -6.26 -22.61 9.39
N LEU A 211 -7.38 -23.23 9.02
CA LEU A 211 -7.46 -24.69 8.82
C LEU A 211 -6.54 -25.18 7.69
N TYR A 212 -6.45 -24.43 6.58
CA TYR A 212 -5.53 -24.74 5.49
C TYR A 212 -4.07 -24.77 5.98
N TRP A 213 -3.64 -23.72 6.69
CA TRP A 213 -2.26 -23.64 7.20
C TRP A 213 -1.96 -24.69 8.26
N ARG A 214 -2.93 -25.04 9.11
CA ARG A 214 -2.80 -26.15 10.05
C ARG A 214 -2.62 -27.49 9.33
N GLY A 215 -3.43 -27.75 8.32
CA GLY A 215 -3.30 -28.94 7.47
C GLY A 215 -1.93 -29.01 6.78
N CYS A 216 -1.44 -27.89 6.25
CA CYS A 216 -0.08 -27.80 5.72
C CYS A 216 0.98 -28.14 6.78
N CYS A 217 0.86 -27.62 8.01
CA CYS A 217 1.81 -27.94 9.08
C CYS A 217 1.86 -29.44 9.39
N HIS A 218 0.70 -30.08 9.56
CA HIS A 218 0.63 -31.53 9.79
C HIS A 218 1.17 -32.33 8.60
N TYR A 219 0.87 -31.92 7.36
CA TYR A 219 1.40 -32.57 6.15
C TYR A 219 2.93 -32.58 6.13
N TRP A 220 3.58 -31.44 6.41
CA TRP A 220 5.04 -31.33 6.43
C TRP A 220 5.70 -32.03 7.62
N GLN A 221 4.97 -32.21 8.73
CA GLN A 221 5.41 -33.01 9.88
C GLN A 221 5.21 -34.53 9.67
N GLY A 222 4.55 -34.94 8.58
CA GLY A 222 4.25 -36.34 8.27
C GLY A 222 3.00 -36.90 8.96
N ASP A 223 2.22 -36.04 9.60
CA ASP A 223 1.01 -36.38 10.35
C ASP A 223 -0.23 -36.33 9.45
N LEU A 224 -0.28 -37.27 8.50
CA LEU A 224 -1.29 -37.32 7.44
C LEU A 224 -2.76 -37.42 7.90
N PRO A 225 -3.11 -38.06 9.04
CA PRO A 225 -4.50 -38.09 9.51
C PRO A 225 -5.01 -36.71 9.95
N GLU A 226 -4.14 -35.90 10.54
CA GLU A 226 -4.40 -34.55 11.07
C GLU A 226 -4.30 -33.46 9.99
N ALA A 227 -3.82 -33.82 8.79
CA ALA A 227 -3.67 -32.93 7.63
C ALA A 227 -4.94 -32.83 6.74
N ARG A 228 -6.02 -33.54 7.06
CA ARG A 228 -7.28 -33.62 6.28
C ARG A 228 -8.33 -32.66 6.79
#